data_AF-A0A354GA83-F1
#
_entry.id   AF-A0A354GA83-F1
#
_cell.length_a   1.000
_cell.length_b   1.000
_cell.length_c   1.000
_cell.angle_alpha   90.00
_cell.angle_beta   90.00
_cell.angle_gamma   90.00
#
_symmetry.space_group_name_H-M   'P 1'
#
loop_
_entity.id
_entity.type
_entity.pdbx_description
1 polymer ?
#
loop_
_entity_poly.entity_id
_entity_poly.type
_entity_poly.pdbx_seq_one_letter_code
_entity_poly.pdbx_strand_id
1 'polypeptide(L)'
;MERFTLISILFIVSVFTAFSNSNHDQYYDTVNVRKDFFFDKNLDFTVLKEFSEIVSDDGRDVGIIFSKWDNGYDIAFYPATNGKNNYKTYGRIVYRFDTNKKLLLVKVFFLENNDSYLLFKNVQKKEFDVILLGKVFKSGIKYYFDIEKLKFLPFYSIISILDEQKLNEEVLIKENDYDIKIKFINQIIIPSLSPYSNDGAINDFNEYVSINSLEPLKETENGLNCSGFIKEIYDRYLMKINNTDKRSQIDILKKRNFSDENYSRIQNARYEFTEDPYFGKDWMENLNTLFNNNTPLLSDKAIEIKDDLYSPYYKNRGFGIDDIAHILFRDQLKYPHFFYVIVFNKYASYSSLIPKFYHMTTIVPYSRGKKFILRVFESGEETDYGKLVRNHLTQSFTRDTFENEILIKKLALLEKDDVALLKKNYIQTKNKRFYNLNISTSEDDIFKISRIFSKIDHNEEKVLIYKIPISYHFY
;
A
#
# COMPACT_ATOMS: atom_id res chain seq x y z
N MET A 1 -39.48 3.17 -30.97
CA MET A 1 -39.22 2.77 -29.57
C MET A 1 -39.02 1.26 -29.43
N GLU A 2 -39.76 0.41 -30.14
CA GLU A 2 -39.68 -1.06 -30.02
C GLU A 2 -38.35 -1.69 -30.50
N ARG A 3 -37.63 -1.07 -31.46
CA ARG A 3 -36.33 -1.58 -31.92
C ARG A 3 -35.19 -1.44 -30.90
N PHE A 4 -35.27 -0.49 -29.96
CA PHE A 4 -34.26 -0.31 -28.91
C PHE A 4 -34.43 -1.32 -27.77
N THR A 5 -35.67 -1.70 -27.47
CA THR A 5 -35.99 -2.71 -26.45
C THR A 5 -35.52 -4.09 -26.89
N LEU A 6 -35.66 -4.43 -28.17
CA LEU A 6 -35.24 -5.74 -28.70
C LEU A 6 -33.71 -5.91 -28.69
N ILE A 7 -32.95 -4.85 -29.03
CA ILE A 7 -31.48 -4.87 -28.97
C ILE A 7 -30.98 -4.99 -27.52
N SER A 8 -31.67 -4.35 -26.57
CA SER A 8 -31.33 -4.44 -25.14
C SER A 8 -31.57 -5.85 -24.58
N ILE A 9 -32.65 -6.51 -24.98
CA ILE A 9 -32.97 -7.88 -24.56
C ILE A 9 -32.02 -8.90 -25.22
N LEU A 10 -31.70 -8.73 -26.51
CA LEU A 10 -30.72 -9.58 -27.21
C LEU A 10 -29.30 -9.43 -26.63
N PHE A 11 -28.90 -8.24 -26.17
CA PHE A 11 -27.62 -8.03 -25.49
C PHE A 11 -27.58 -8.69 -24.11
N ILE A 12 -28.69 -8.65 -23.35
CA ILE A 12 -28.80 -9.36 -22.07
C ILE A 12 -28.74 -10.88 -22.30
N VAL A 13 -29.43 -11.42 -23.29
CA VAL A 13 -29.47 -12.87 -23.54
C VAL A 13 -28.15 -13.41 -24.12
N SER A 14 -27.46 -12.66 -24.99
CA SER A 14 -26.16 -13.09 -25.54
C SER A 14 -25.03 -13.03 -24.50
N VAL A 15 -25.06 -12.05 -23.58
CA VAL A 15 -24.17 -12.00 -22.40
C VAL A 15 -24.50 -13.09 -21.39
N PHE A 16 -25.71 -13.64 -21.33
CA PHE A 16 -25.98 -14.77 -20.43
C PHE A 16 -25.56 -16.12 -21.03
N THR A 17 -25.67 -16.29 -22.35
CA THR A 17 -25.39 -17.58 -23.02
C THR A 17 -23.91 -17.78 -23.35
N ALA A 18 -23.19 -16.73 -23.76
CA ALA A 18 -21.75 -16.80 -24.02
C ALA A 18 -20.89 -16.99 -22.75
N PHE A 19 -21.44 -16.69 -21.57
CA PHE A 19 -20.72 -16.75 -20.29
C PHE A 19 -20.90 -18.07 -19.51
N SER A 20 -21.72 -19.00 -20.03
CA SER A 20 -21.92 -20.31 -19.41
C SER A 20 -20.82 -21.33 -19.70
N ASN A 21 -19.90 -21.05 -20.64
CA ASN A 21 -18.96 -22.04 -21.17
C ASN A 21 -17.46 -21.71 -20.99
N SER A 22 -17.10 -20.64 -20.27
CA SER A 22 -15.70 -20.22 -20.11
C SER A 22 -15.19 -20.37 -18.68
N ASN A 23 -14.91 -21.60 -18.20
CA ASN A 23 -14.10 -21.89 -16.99
C ASN A 23 -14.33 -20.96 -15.76
N HIS A 24 -15.52 -20.38 -15.59
CA HIS A 24 -15.80 -19.35 -14.56
C HIS A 24 -16.15 -19.96 -13.20
N ASP A 25 -15.89 -21.25 -13.01
CA ASP A 25 -16.04 -22.00 -11.76
C ASP A 25 -15.26 -21.44 -10.57
N GLN A 26 -14.44 -20.40 -10.75
CA GLN A 26 -13.68 -19.78 -9.67
C GLN A 26 -14.33 -18.56 -8.99
N TYR A 27 -15.45 -18.03 -9.52
CA TYR A 27 -16.16 -16.96 -8.83
C TYR A 27 -17.17 -17.55 -7.84
N TYR A 28 -16.81 -17.51 -6.56
CA TYR A 28 -17.74 -17.75 -5.45
C TYR A 28 -18.78 -16.63 -5.42
N ASP A 29 -19.84 -16.76 -6.20
CA ASP A 29 -20.92 -15.78 -6.22
C ASP A 29 -21.88 -15.98 -5.04
N THR A 30 -22.36 -14.88 -4.49
CA THR A 30 -23.33 -14.83 -3.39
C THR A 30 -24.74 -14.49 -3.88
N VAL A 31 -24.96 -14.36 -5.19
CA VAL A 31 -26.18 -13.78 -5.78
C VAL A 31 -27.47 -14.53 -5.44
N ASN A 32 -27.47 -15.86 -5.40
CA ASN A 32 -28.66 -16.64 -5.07
C ASN A 32 -29.06 -16.44 -3.61
N VAL A 33 -28.11 -16.63 -2.68
CA VAL A 33 -28.32 -16.37 -1.25
C VAL A 33 -28.75 -14.92 -1.00
N ARG A 34 -28.20 -13.95 -1.73
CA ARG A 34 -28.65 -12.54 -1.66
C ARG A 34 -30.08 -12.37 -2.17
N LYS A 35 -30.43 -12.96 -3.32
CA LYS A 35 -31.78 -12.94 -3.87
C LYS A 35 -32.77 -13.49 -2.84
N ASP A 36 -32.53 -14.69 -2.35
CA ASP A 36 -33.42 -15.36 -1.39
C ASP A 36 -33.56 -14.54 -0.11
N PHE A 37 -32.44 -14.03 0.41
CA PHE A 37 -32.44 -13.18 1.61
C PHE A 37 -33.29 -11.91 1.43
N PHE A 38 -33.18 -11.22 0.29
CA PHE A 38 -33.90 -9.98 0.03
C PHE A 38 -35.32 -10.17 -0.53
N PHE A 39 -35.65 -11.33 -1.11
CA PHE A 39 -37.00 -11.66 -1.61
C PHE A 39 -37.88 -12.30 -0.55
N ASP A 40 -37.38 -13.32 0.16
CA ASP A 40 -38.24 -14.13 1.05
C ASP A 40 -38.49 -13.48 2.40
N LYS A 41 -37.54 -12.69 2.88
CA LYS A 41 -37.66 -12.15 4.23
C LYS A 41 -38.25 -10.74 4.18
N ASN A 42 -39.50 -10.61 4.64
CA ASN A 42 -40.00 -9.40 5.30
C ASN A 42 -39.19 -9.17 6.59
N LEU A 43 -37.88 -8.93 6.47
CA LEU A 43 -36.98 -8.77 7.60
C LEU A 43 -37.40 -7.53 8.37
N ASP A 44 -37.87 -7.78 9.59
CA ASP A 44 -37.93 -6.73 10.59
C ASP A 44 -36.55 -6.53 11.21
N PHE A 45 -35.74 -5.70 10.56
CA PHE A 45 -34.39 -5.35 11.02
C PHE A 45 -34.37 -4.72 12.43
N THR A 46 -35.51 -4.25 12.94
CA THR A 46 -35.58 -3.69 14.30
C THR A 46 -35.34 -4.78 15.36
N VAL A 47 -35.80 -6.01 15.12
CA VAL A 47 -35.74 -7.13 16.07
C VAL A 47 -34.46 -7.96 15.95
N LEU A 48 -33.74 -7.87 14.83
CA LEU A 48 -32.53 -8.67 14.62
C LEU A 48 -31.43 -8.30 15.61
N LYS A 49 -30.91 -9.31 16.32
CA LYS A 49 -29.62 -9.20 17.01
C LYS A 49 -28.50 -9.33 15.98
N GLU A 50 -27.32 -8.83 16.29
CA GLU A 50 -26.14 -9.09 15.47
C GLU A 50 -25.93 -10.60 15.33
N PHE A 51 -25.67 -11.05 14.10
CA PHE A 51 -25.48 -12.47 13.82
C PHE A 51 -24.47 -12.69 12.69
N SER A 52 -23.91 -13.90 12.68
CA SER A 52 -23.13 -14.45 11.58
C SER A 52 -23.64 -15.86 11.32
N GLU A 53 -24.08 -16.13 10.09
CA GLU A 53 -24.55 -17.45 9.66
C GLU A 53 -23.83 -17.87 8.37
N ILE A 54 -23.73 -19.18 8.15
CA ILE A 54 -23.27 -19.76 6.89
C ILE A 54 -24.45 -20.48 6.27
N VAL A 55 -24.77 -20.14 5.03
CA VAL A 55 -25.82 -20.77 4.23
C VAL A 55 -25.14 -21.50 3.08
N SER A 56 -25.44 -22.78 2.93
CA SER A 56 -24.99 -23.56 1.79
C SER A 56 -26.00 -23.46 0.65
N ASP A 57 -25.53 -23.05 -0.53
CA ASP A 57 -26.31 -22.98 -1.77
C ASP A 57 -25.51 -23.63 -2.91
N ASP A 58 -26.12 -24.61 -3.59
CA ASP A 58 -25.51 -25.37 -4.70
C ASP A 58 -24.07 -25.87 -4.41
N GLY A 59 -23.86 -26.43 -3.22
CA GLY A 59 -22.56 -26.95 -2.79
C GLY A 59 -21.52 -25.88 -2.44
N ARG A 60 -21.92 -24.61 -2.34
CA ARG A 60 -21.06 -23.48 -1.96
C ARG A 60 -21.54 -22.88 -0.64
N ASP A 61 -20.61 -22.48 0.20
CA ASP A 61 -20.93 -21.80 1.46
C ASP A 61 -20.87 -20.28 1.28
N VAL A 62 -21.92 -19.60 1.70
CA VAL A 62 -22.01 -18.13 1.76
C VAL A 62 -22.17 -17.72 3.21
N GLY A 63 -21.24 -16.90 3.69
CA GLY A 63 -21.37 -16.27 4.99
C GLY A 63 -22.23 -15.00 4.89
N ILE A 64 -23.09 -14.81 5.89
CA ILE A 64 -23.93 -13.63 6.06
C ILE A 64 -23.59 -13.02 7.42
N ILE A 65 -23.32 -11.72 7.46
CA ILE A 65 -23.16 -10.95 8.70
C ILE A 65 -24.19 -9.83 8.74
N PHE A 66 -24.85 -9.71 9.88
CA PHE A 66 -25.67 -8.57 10.23
C PHE A 66 -25.04 -7.84 11.41
N SER A 67 -24.80 -6.54 11.26
CA SER A 67 -24.24 -5.69 12.32
C SER A 67 -25.06 -4.40 12.45
N LYS A 68 -25.24 -3.94 13.69
CA LYS A 68 -25.96 -2.70 14.00
C LYS A 68 -24.95 -1.58 14.25
N TRP A 69 -25.33 -0.36 13.91
CA TRP A 69 -24.59 0.85 14.25
C TRP A 69 -25.57 1.96 14.61
N ASP A 70 -25.06 3.08 15.14
CA ASP A 70 -25.88 4.11 15.81
C ASP A 70 -27.13 4.56 15.04
N ASN A 71 -27.06 4.61 13.70
CA ASN A 71 -28.16 5.08 12.86
C ASN A 71 -28.56 4.09 11.75
N GLY A 72 -28.32 2.79 11.93
CA GLY A 72 -28.69 1.82 10.92
C GLY A 72 -28.12 0.42 11.12
N TYR A 73 -27.97 -0.29 10.01
CA TYR A 73 -27.41 -1.63 10.01
C TYR A 73 -26.66 -1.93 8.70
N ASP A 74 -25.70 -2.84 8.78
CA ASP A 74 -24.95 -3.38 7.66
C ASP A 74 -25.27 -4.87 7.49
N ILE A 75 -25.45 -5.28 6.24
CA ILE A 75 -25.59 -6.68 5.84
C ILE A 75 -24.47 -7.01 4.88
N ALA A 76 -23.61 -7.94 5.27
CA ALA A 76 -22.49 -8.41 4.46
C ALA A 76 -22.73 -9.84 3.98
N PHE A 77 -22.44 -10.09 2.71
CA PHE A 77 -22.40 -11.43 2.11
C PHE A 77 -20.98 -11.68 1.62
N TYR A 78 -20.43 -12.85 1.91
CA TYR A 78 -19.08 -13.21 1.48
C TYR A 78 -18.96 -14.70 1.15
N PRO A 79 -18.03 -15.05 0.24
CA PRO A 79 -17.64 -16.44 0.03
C PRO A 79 -17.09 -17.07 1.32
N ALA A 80 -17.68 -18.18 1.76
CA ALA A 80 -17.15 -19.01 2.83
C ALA A 80 -16.56 -20.31 2.27
N THR A 81 -15.73 -21.00 3.06
CA THR A 81 -15.12 -22.27 2.67
C THR A 81 -15.26 -23.30 3.77
N ASN A 82 -15.85 -24.45 3.45
CA ASN A 82 -15.91 -25.66 4.28
C ASN A 82 -16.58 -25.45 5.65
N GLY A 83 -17.69 -24.71 5.70
CA GLY A 83 -18.44 -24.42 6.93
C GLY A 83 -17.65 -23.68 8.01
N LYS A 84 -16.42 -23.27 7.73
CA LYS A 84 -15.59 -22.47 8.64
C LYS A 84 -15.76 -21.01 8.29
N ASN A 85 -15.81 -20.18 9.32
CA ASN A 85 -15.88 -18.73 9.19
C ASN A 85 -14.51 -18.15 8.78
N ASN A 86 -13.99 -18.59 7.63
CA ASN A 86 -12.81 -18.03 6.98
C ASN A 86 -13.28 -16.80 6.21
N TYR A 87 -13.29 -15.67 6.89
CA TYR A 87 -13.79 -14.41 6.37
C TYR A 87 -12.98 -13.94 5.16
N LYS A 88 -13.43 -14.28 3.94
CA LYS A 88 -12.85 -13.78 2.70
C LYS A 88 -13.40 -12.39 2.39
N THR A 89 -12.51 -11.48 2.05
CA THR A 89 -12.91 -10.13 1.66
C THR A 89 -13.14 -10.03 0.16
N TYR A 90 -12.38 -10.75 -0.66
CA TYR A 90 -12.64 -10.79 -2.10
C TYR A 90 -14.01 -11.43 -2.37
N GLY A 91 -14.84 -10.77 -3.19
CA GLY A 91 -16.20 -11.21 -3.45
C GLY A 91 -17.22 -10.79 -2.39
N ARG A 92 -16.76 -10.15 -1.30
CA ARG A 92 -17.66 -9.62 -0.27
C ARG A 92 -18.48 -8.45 -0.82
N ILE A 93 -19.76 -8.41 -0.46
CA ILE A 93 -20.64 -7.27 -0.72
C ILE A 93 -21.30 -6.83 0.58
N VAL A 94 -21.19 -5.54 0.90
CA VAL A 94 -21.78 -4.94 2.10
C VAL A 94 -22.84 -3.94 1.70
N TYR A 95 -24.06 -4.15 2.17
CA TYR A 95 -25.20 -3.26 2.02
C TYR A 95 -25.44 -2.50 3.32
N ARG A 96 -25.46 -1.17 3.25
CA ARG A 96 -25.72 -0.32 4.41
C ARG A 96 -27.08 0.33 4.30
N PHE A 97 -27.88 0.22 5.35
CA PHE A 97 -29.21 0.77 5.44
C PHE A 97 -29.33 1.74 6.61
N ASP A 98 -30.26 2.70 6.51
CA ASP A 98 -30.69 3.52 7.65
C ASP A 98 -31.73 2.77 8.52
N THR A 99 -32.15 3.40 9.61
CA THR A 99 -33.22 2.88 10.49
C THR A 99 -34.57 2.73 9.80
N ASN A 100 -34.82 3.42 8.68
CA ASN A 100 -36.03 3.32 7.87
C ASN A 100 -35.91 2.27 6.76
N LYS A 101 -34.86 1.43 6.79
CA LYS A 101 -34.57 0.38 5.80
C LYS A 101 -34.24 0.91 4.41
N LYS A 102 -33.90 2.19 4.26
CA LYS A 102 -33.45 2.76 2.99
C LYS A 102 -31.98 2.42 2.76
N LEU A 103 -31.68 1.89 1.57
CA LEU A 103 -30.30 1.61 1.17
C LEU A 103 -29.52 2.94 1.03
N LEU A 104 -28.44 3.08 1.78
CA LEU A 104 -27.57 4.26 1.78
C LEU A 104 -26.37 4.08 0.84
N LEU A 105 -25.70 2.93 0.94
CA LEU A 105 -24.54 2.60 0.11
C LEU A 105 -24.36 1.08 -0.04
N VAL A 106 -23.56 0.70 -1.05
CA VAL A 106 -23.08 -0.66 -1.26
C VAL A 106 -21.57 -0.63 -1.46
N LYS A 107 -20.84 -1.51 -0.76
CA LYS A 107 -19.41 -1.76 -0.98
C LYS A 107 -19.21 -3.13 -1.63
N VAL A 108 -18.45 -3.19 -2.72
CA VAL A 108 -18.15 -4.44 -3.43
C VAL A 108 -16.64 -4.65 -3.45
N PHE A 109 -16.15 -5.64 -2.72
CA PHE A 109 -14.73 -5.84 -2.46
C PHE A 109 -14.06 -6.66 -3.58
N PHE A 110 -13.06 -6.07 -4.21
CA PHE A 110 -12.40 -6.65 -5.40
C PHE A 110 -10.95 -7.11 -5.15
N LEU A 111 -10.42 -6.89 -3.95
CA LEU A 111 -9.20 -7.54 -3.45
C LEU A 111 -9.46 -8.20 -2.09
N GLU A 112 -8.55 -9.07 -1.68
CA GLU A 112 -8.57 -9.75 -0.38
C GLU A 112 -8.00 -8.84 0.73
N ASN A 113 -8.65 -7.68 0.94
CA ASN A 113 -8.40 -6.74 2.04
C ASN A 113 -9.64 -5.85 2.30
N ASN A 114 -9.72 -5.21 3.46
CA ASN A 114 -10.87 -4.38 3.84
C ASN A 114 -10.89 -2.97 3.21
N ASP A 115 -9.92 -2.67 2.35
CA ASP A 115 -9.59 -1.31 1.94
C ASP A 115 -9.69 -1.10 0.42
N SER A 116 -10.02 -2.15 -0.34
CA SER A 116 -10.18 -2.12 -1.79
C SER A 116 -11.59 -2.57 -2.20
N TYR A 117 -12.43 -1.61 -2.56
CA TYR A 117 -13.83 -1.85 -2.91
C TYR A 117 -14.40 -0.79 -3.86
N LEU A 118 -15.41 -1.18 -4.64
CA LEU A 118 -16.27 -0.25 -5.36
C LEU A 118 -17.31 0.29 -4.39
N LEU A 119 -17.49 1.61 -4.36
CA LEU A 119 -18.41 2.31 -3.47
C LEU A 119 -19.54 2.95 -4.25
N PHE A 120 -20.73 2.38 -4.13
CA PHE A 120 -21.96 2.91 -4.71
C PHE A 120 -22.73 3.66 -3.61
N LYS A 121 -23.01 4.96 -3.80
CA LYS A 121 -23.80 5.75 -2.84
C LYS A 121 -25.15 6.10 -3.45
N ASN A 122 -26.23 5.94 -2.70
CA ASN A 122 -27.58 6.26 -3.20
C ASN A 122 -27.76 7.77 -3.50
N VAL A 123 -26.98 8.63 -2.84
CA VAL A 123 -26.99 10.09 -3.09
C VAL A 123 -26.25 10.48 -4.38
N GLN A 124 -25.32 9.66 -4.86
CA GLN A 124 -24.56 9.90 -6.09
C GLN A 124 -25.37 9.31 -7.24
N LYS A 125 -26.04 10.17 -8.03
CA LYS A 125 -26.92 9.74 -9.14
C LYS A 125 -26.14 8.87 -10.14
N LYS A 126 -26.26 7.55 -10.02
CA LYS A 126 -25.66 6.58 -10.95
C LYS A 126 -24.13 6.71 -11.10
N GLU A 127 -23.46 7.04 -10.01
CA GLU A 127 -22.00 7.13 -9.94
C GLU A 127 -21.43 6.27 -8.81
N PHE A 128 -20.26 5.69 -9.03
CA PHE A 128 -19.51 4.95 -8.01
C PHE A 128 -18.07 5.45 -7.93
N ASP A 129 -17.47 5.25 -6.77
CA ASP A 129 -16.05 5.53 -6.51
C ASP A 129 -15.29 4.20 -6.44
N VAL A 130 -14.07 4.15 -6.96
CA VAL A 130 -13.13 3.04 -6.76
C VAL A 130 -12.26 3.40 -5.56
N ILE A 131 -12.36 2.63 -4.49
CA ILE A 131 -11.47 2.72 -3.34
C ILE A 131 -10.41 1.64 -3.50
N LEU A 132 -9.13 2.02 -3.46
CA LEU A 132 -7.99 1.12 -3.58
C LEU A 132 -7.07 1.37 -2.39
N LEU A 133 -6.77 0.32 -1.61
CA LEU A 133 -5.90 0.39 -0.43
C LEU A 133 -6.22 1.60 0.47
N GLY A 134 -7.52 1.86 0.66
CA GLY A 134 -8.08 2.84 1.57
C GLY A 134 -8.23 4.24 0.97
N LYS A 135 -7.68 4.52 -0.22
CA LYS A 135 -7.79 5.82 -0.90
C LYS A 135 -8.79 5.78 -2.03
N VAL A 136 -9.43 6.93 -2.28
CA VAL A 136 -10.21 7.13 -3.51
C VAL A 136 -9.23 7.13 -4.68
N PHE A 137 -9.28 6.08 -5.50
CA PHE A 137 -8.47 5.93 -6.69
C PHE A 137 -9.07 6.70 -7.87
N LYS A 138 -10.38 6.55 -8.06
CA LYS A 138 -11.15 7.25 -9.09
C LYS A 138 -12.58 7.46 -8.59
N SER A 139 -13.11 8.67 -8.77
CA SER A 139 -14.45 9.03 -8.29
C SER A 139 -15.42 9.33 -9.43
N GLY A 140 -16.72 9.24 -9.15
CA GLY A 140 -17.74 9.71 -10.08
C GLY A 140 -17.87 8.88 -11.37
N ILE A 141 -17.53 7.59 -11.32
CA ILE A 141 -17.61 6.72 -12.50
C ILE A 141 -19.06 6.32 -12.73
N LYS A 142 -19.54 6.51 -13.95
CA LYS A 142 -20.95 6.26 -14.29
C LYS A 142 -21.26 4.77 -14.42
N TYR A 143 -22.43 4.37 -13.93
CA TYR A 143 -23.03 3.06 -14.16
C TYR A 143 -24.50 3.21 -14.56
N TYR A 144 -25.13 2.19 -15.16
CA TYR A 144 -26.43 2.38 -15.84
C TYR A 144 -27.64 1.78 -15.12
N PHE A 145 -27.45 1.09 -14.00
CA PHE A 145 -28.51 0.45 -13.23
C PHE A 145 -28.86 1.21 -11.94
N ASP A 146 -29.96 0.83 -11.29
CA ASP A 146 -30.31 1.31 -9.94
C ASP A 146 -29.43 0.58 -8.92
N ILE A 147 -28.93 1.28 -7.89
CA ILE A 147 -28.14 0.69 -6.81
C ILE A 147 -28.84 -0.51 -6.16
N GLU A 148 -30.18 -0.50 -6.10
CA GLU A 148 -30.98 -1.62 -5.58
C GLU A 148 -30.79 -2.91 -6.40
N LYS A 149 -30.51 -2.79 -7.71
CA LYS A 149 -30.26 -3.97 -8.57
C LYS A 149 -28.99 -4.71 -8.19
N LEU A 150 -28.04 -4.09 -7.48
CA LEU A 150 -26.83 -4.77 -6.99
C LEU A 150 -27.16 -5.97 -6.09
N LYS A 151 -28.33 -6.01 -5.45
CA LYS A 151 -28.81 -7.18 -4.68
C LYS A 151 -28.96 -8.44 -5.53
N PHE A 152 -29.20 -8.27 -6.82
CA PHE A 152 -29.61 -9.34 -7.73
C PHE A 152 -28.61 -9.60 -8.86
N LEU A 153 -27.54 -8.81 -8.92
CA LEU A 153 -26.47 -8.95 -9.91
C LEU A 153 -25.39 -9.92 -9.42
N PRO A 154 -24.92 -10.84 -10.28
CA PRO A 154 -23.72 -11.63 -10.04
C PRO A 154 -22.50 -10.75 -9.71
N PHE A 155 -21.60 -11.23 -8.85
CA PHE A 155 -20.37 -10.50 -8.50
C PHE A 155 -19.56 -10.14 -9.75
N TYR A 156 -19.40 -11.11 -10.67
CA TYR A 156 -18.68 -10.90 -11.92
C TYR A 156 -19.29 -9.77 -12.77
N SER A 157 -20.63 -9.68 -12.86
CA SER A 157 -21.32 -8.60 -13.57
C SER A 157 -21.11 -7.22 -12.95
N ILE A 158 -20.83 -7.16 -11.64
CA ILE A 158 -20.50 -5.89 -10.98
C ILE A 158 -19.04 -5.52 -11.27
N ILE A 159 -18.12 -6.49 -11.22
CA ILE A 159 -16.70 -6.26 -11.49
C ILE A 159 -16.43 -5.93 -12.96
N SER A 160 -17.21 -6.47 -13.90
CA SER A 160 -17.05 -6.18 -15.35
C SER A 160 -17.23 -4.70 -15.70
N ILE A 161 -17.85 -3.90 -14.82
CA ILE A 161 -17.91 -2.43 -14.97
C ILE A 161 -16.50 -1.83 -14.97
N LEU A 162 -15.53 -2.44 -14.28
CA LEU A 162 -14.13 -2.01 -14.34
C LEU A 162 -13.53 -2.22 -15.74
N ASP A 163 -13.88 -3.30 -16.44
CA ASP A 163 -13.42 -3.56 -17.80
C ASP A 163 -13.98 -2.52 -18.78
N GLU A 164 -15.28 -2.21 -18.67
CA GLU A 164 -15.94 -1.17 -19.48
C GLU A 164 -15.26 0.21 -19.33
N GLN A 165 -14.68 0.45 -18.16
CA GLN A 165 -14.00 1.70 -17.80
C GLN A 165 -12.47 1.63 -18.00
N LYS A 166 -11.95 0.50 -18.50
CA LYS A 166 -10.52 0.19 -18.70
C LYS A 166 -9.68 0.34 -17.42
N LEU A 167 -10.26 0.02 -16.27
CA LEU A 167 -9.60 0.12 -14.96
C LEU A 167 -9.06 -1.21 -14.46
N ASN A 168 -9.42 -2.32 -15.11
CA ASN A 168 -9.07 -3.66 -14.68
C ASN A 168 -7.55 -3.89 -14.56
N GLU A 169 -6.76 -3.39 -15.51
CA GLU A 169 -5.28 -3.47 -15.48
C GLU A 169 -4.65 -2.63 -14.37
N GLU A 170 -5.40 -1.69 -13.80
CA GLU A 170 -4.88 -0.75 -12.80
C GLU A 170 -5.25 -1.14 -11.36
N VAL A 171 -6.29 -1.96 -11.18
CA VAL A 171 -6.86 -2.26 -9.86
C VAL A 171 -7.02 -3.74 -9.54
N LEU A 172 -7.01 -4.62 -10.55
CA LEU A 172 -7.20 -6.06 -10.34
C LEU A 172 -5.88 -6.82 -10.43
N ILE A 173 -5.61 -7.64 -9.42
CA ILE A 173 -4.51 -8.60 -9.44
C ILE A 173 -4.85 -9.74 -10.41
N LYS A 174 -4.07 -9.87 -11.47
CA LYS A 174 -4.21 -10.92 -12.50
C LYS A 174 -3.16 -12.03 -12.35
N GLU A 175 -1.95 -11.66 -11.95
CA GLU A 175 -0.82 -12.57 -11.86
C GLU A 175 -0.47 -12.91 -10.41
N ASN A 176 0.09 -14.10 -10.22
CA ASN A 176 0.63 -14.56 -8.95
C ASN A 176 2.15 -14.65 -9.09
N ASP A 177 2.86 -13.77 -8.39
CA ASP A 177 4.32 -13.65 -8.42
C ASP A 177 4.96 -14.14 -7.11
N TYR A 178 4.15 -14.72 -6.21
CA TYR A 178 4.55 -15.19 -4.89
C TYR A 178 5.82 -16.03 -4.90
N ASP A 179 5.90 -17.05 -5.75
CA ASP A 179 6.99 -18.03 -5.71
C ASP A 179 8.35 -17.38 -6.03
N ILE A 180 8.39 -16.53 -7.07
CA ILE A 180 9.60 -15.81 -7.49
C ILE A 180 10.06 -14.87 -6.37
N LYS A 181 9.13 -14.13 -5.77
CA LYS A 181 9.41 -13.14 -4.72
C LYS A 181 9.90 -13.80 -3.45
N ILE A 182 9.29 -14.91 -3.04
CA ILE A 182 9.71 -15.67 -1.87
C ILE A 182 11.08 -16.31 -2.10
N LYS A 183 11.35 -16.84 -3.30
CA LYS A 183 12.68 -17.38 -3.64
C LYS A 183 13.74 -16.29 -3.57
N PHE A 184 13.47 -15.09 -4.13
CA PHE A 184 14.37 -13.94 -4.02
C PHE A 184 14.61 -13.55 -2.56
N ILE A 185 13.54 -13.40 -1.76
CA ILE A 185 13.66 -13.07 -0.33
C ILE A 185 14.53 -14.10 0.41
N ASN A 186 14.25 -15.39 0.24
CA ASN A 186 14.95 -16.45 0.97
C ASN A 186 16.42 -16.61 0.54
N GLN A 187 16.75 -16.32 -0.72
CA GLN A 187 18.10 -16.50 -1.24
C GLN A 187 18.98 -15.25 -1.11
N ILE A 188 18.38 -14.05 -1.10
CA ILE A 188 19.12 -12.78 -1.11
C ILE A 188 18.91 -12.00 0.19
N ILE A 189 17.65 -11.71 0.55
CA ILE A 189 17.35 -10.79 1.66
C ILE A 189 17.55 -11.45 3.02
N ILE A 190 16.99 -12.64 3.25
CA ILE A 190 17.11 -13.34 4.54
C ILE A 190 18.58 -13.59 4.92
N PRO A 191 19.47 -14.01 4.00
CA PRO A 191 20.90 -14.11 4.30
C PRO A 191 21.61 -12.78 4.56
N SER A 192 21.00 -11.65 4.19
CA SER A 192 21.52 -10.29 4.45
C SER A 192 21.14 -9.75 5.83
N LEU A 193 20.23 -10.41 6.55
CA LEU A 193 19.80 -9.97 7.88
C LEU A 193 20.99 -9.98 8.86
N SER A 194 21.06 -8.95 9.70
CA SER A 194 22.19 -8.70 10.60
C SER A 194 21.72 -7.87 11.80
N PRO A 195 22.35 -7.98 12.98
CA PRO A 195 22.10 -7.06 14.09
C PRO A 195 22.26 -5.60 13.65
N TYR A 196 21.54 -4.70 14.32
CA TYR A 196 21.69 -3.27 14.05
C TYR A 196 23.02 -2.72 14.58
N SER A 197 23.68 -1.92 13.76
CA SER A 197 24.80 -1.05 14.17
C SER A 197 24.56 0.36 13.63
N ASN A 198 24.99 1.40 14.36
CA ASN A 198 24.68 2.78 13.99
C ASN A 198 25.26 3.20 12.62
N ASP A 199 26.46 2.71 12.30
CA ASP A 199 27.21 3.09 11.09
C ASP A 199 27.80 1.88 10.35
N GLY A 200 27.27 0.68 10.58
CA GLY A 200 27.90 -0.55 10.10
C GLY A 200 27.56 -0.92 8.66
N ALA A 201 28.57 -1.46 7.96
CA ALA A 201 28.48 -2.11 6.65
C ALA A 201 29.49 -3.27 6.56
N ILE A 202 29.37 -4.12 5.53
CA ILE A 202 30.38 -5.13 5.19
C ILE A 202 31.23 -4.61 4.02
N ASN A 203 32.56 -4.63 4.16
CA ASN A 203 33.49 -4.21 3.10
C ASN A 203 33.72 -5.32 2.03
N ASP A 204 34.57 -5.04 1.05
CA ASP A 204 34.96 -5.99 -0.01
C ASP A 204 35.79 -7.19 0.48
N PHE A 205 36.29 -7.14 1.71
CA PHE A 205 37.01 -8.22 2.40
C PHE A 205 36.13 -9.05 3.34
N ASN A 206 34.81 -8.83 3.36
CA ASN A 206 33.85 -9.51 4.24
C ASN A 206 34.04 -9.18 5.74
N GLU A 207 34.49 -7.97 6.04
CA GLU A 207 34.66 -7.47 7.41
C GLU A 207 33.58 -6.41 7.73
N TYR A 208 33.11 -6.39 8.97
CA TYR A 208 32.24 -5.31 9.46
C TYR A 208 33.07 -4.05 9.69
N VAL A 209 32.69 -2.96 9.04
CA VAL A 209 33.38 -1.66 9.11
C VAL A 209 32.38 -0.52 9.30
N SER A 210 32.86 0.59 9.85
CA SER A 210 32.11 1.86 9.84
C SER A 210 32.06 2.41 8.42
N ILE A 211 30.88 2.81 7.93
CA ILE A 211 30.73 3.45 6.63
C ILE A 211 31.50 4.77 6.58
N ASN A 212 31.45 5.54 7.66
CA ASN A 212 32.11 6.84 7.71
C ASN A 212 33.65 6.73 7.62
N SER A 213 34.25 5.86 8.44
CA SER A 213 35.71 5.78 8.60
C SER A 213 36.39 4.65 7.82
N LEU A 214 35.62 3.62 7.41
CA LEU A 214 36.10 2.33 6.90
C LEU A 214 36.90 1.50 7.90
N GLU A 215 37.00 1.93 9.16
CA GLU A 215 37.68 1.18 10.20
C GLU A 215 36.84 -0.03 10.63
N PRO A 216 37.48 -1.18 10.96
CA PRO A 216 36.79 -2.33 11.51
C PRO A 216 35.97 -1.98 12.74
N LEU A 217 34.74 -2.49 12.81
CA LEU A 217 33.90 -2.39 14.00
C LEU A 217 34.41 -3.33 15.09
N LYS A 218 34.16 -2.97 16.35
CA LYS A 218 34.37 -3.89 17.47
C LYS A 218 33.38 -5.04 17.36
N GLU A 219 33.76 -6.22 17.82
CA GLU A 219 32.88 -7.41 17.76
C GLU A 219 31.50 -7.17 18.38
N THR A 220 31.42 -6.40 19.46
CA THR A 220 30.17 -6.04 20.14
C THR A 220 29.29 -5.06 19.36
N GLU A 221 29.83 -4.43 18.33
CA GLU A 221 29.19 -3.42 17.48
C GLU A 221 28.97 -3.97 16.05
N ASN A 222 29.32 -5.24 15.79
CA ASN A 222 29.09 -5.90 14.52
C ASN A 222 27.60 -5.89 14.17
N GLY A 223 27.30 -5.34 13.00
CA GLY A 223 25.95 -5.16 12.54
C GLY A 223 25.89 -4.22 11.34
N LEU A 224 24.70 -3.98 10.86
CA LEU A 224 24.43 -3.12 9.71
C LEU A 224 23.49 -1.99 10.13
N ASN A 225 23.74 -0.78 9.61
CA ASN A 225 22.70 0.24 9.59
C ASN A 225 21.79 0.04 8.36
N CYS A 226 20.83 0.93 8.14
CA CYS A 226 19.95 0.85 6.97
C CYS A 226 20.73 0.87 5.64
N SER A 227 21.71 1.76 5.46
CA SER A 227 22.55 1.84 4.24
C SER A 227 23.41 0.60 4.02
N GLY A 228 24.05 0.10 5.08
CA GLY A 228 24.87 -1.11 5.05
C GLY A 228 24.06 -2.36 4.73
N PHE A 229 22.83 -2.44 5.26
CA PHE A 229 21.90 -3.53 4.95
C PHE A 229 21.47 -3.53 3.49
N ILE A 230 21.09 -2.37 2.95
CA ILE A 230 20.74 -2.26 1.51
C ILE A 230 21.95 -2.64 0.63
N LYS A 231 23.16 -2.21 0.99
CA LYS A 231 24.39 -2.62 0.29
C LYS A 231 24.56 -4.14 0.30
N GLU A 232 24.39 -4.81 1.44
CA GLU A 232 24.54 -6.26 1.54
C GLU A 232 23.50 -7.00 0.66
N ILE A 233 22.26 -6.50 0.58
CA ILE A 233 21.26 -7.05 -0.36
C ILE A 233 21.77 -6.97 -1.81
N TYR A 234 22.28 -5.81 -2.23
CA TYR A 234 22.83 -5.62 -3.57
C TYR A 234 24.04 -6.51 -3.83
N ASP A 235 24.97 -6.56 -2.88
CA ASP A 235 26.17 -7.37 -2.98
C ASP A 235 25.82 -8.86 -3.14
N ARG A 236 24.97 -9.41 -2.26
CA ARG A 236 24.53 -10.81 -2.39
C ARG A 236 23.82 -11.07 -3.70
N TYR A 237 23.02 -10.12 -4.16
CA TYR A 237 22.31 -10.27 -5.41
C TYR A 237 23.28 -10.31 -6.60
N LEU A 238 24.26 -9.40 -6.64
CA LEU A 238 25.30 -9.36 -7.67
C LEU A 238 26.22 -10.58 -7.60
N MET A 239 26.64 -11.00 -6.41
CA MET A 239 27.39 -12.24 -6.16
C MET A 239 26.66 -13.45 -6.76
N LYS A 240 25.34 -13.52 -6.53
CA LYS A 240 24.50 -14.61 -7.05
C LYS A 240 24.37 -14.58 -8.57
N ILE A 241 24.12 -13.42 -9.17
CA ILE A 241 23.97 -13.30 -10.64
C ILE A 241 25.30 -13.57 -11.34
N ASN A 242 26.39 -13.01 -10.83
CA ASN A 242 27.71 -13.06 -11.48
C ASN A 242 28.54 -14.28 -11.06
N ASN A 243 28.00 -15.14 -10.20
CA ASN A 243 28.68 -16.30 -9.63
C ASN A 243 30.07 -15.93 -9.08
N THR A 244 30.10 -14.95 -8.18
CA THR A 244 31.31 -14.40 -7.57
C THR A 244 31.12 -14.22 -6.07
N ASP A 245 32.21 -14.21 -5.32
CA ASP A 245 32.21 -13.91 -3.88
C ASP A 245 32.61 -12.46 -3.57
N LYS A 246 32.77 -11.62 -4.60
CA LYS A 246 33.22 -10.24 -4.45
C LYS A 246 32.07 -9.31 -4.06
N ARG A 247 32.31 -8.52 -3.03
CA ARG A 247 31.43 -7.42 -2.61
C ARG A 247 31.90 -6.09 -3.18
N SER A 248 30.98 -5.12 -3.20
CA SER A 248 31.27 -3.76 -3.61
C SER A 248 32.10 -3.00 -2.56
N GLN A 249 32.94 -2.07 -3.05
CA GLN A 249 33.71 -1.17 -2.22
C GLN A 249 32.85 -0.02 -1.70
N ILE A 250 32.90 0.23 -0.39
CA ILE A 250 32.11 1.28 0.27
C ILE A 250 32.48 2.68 -0.26
N ASP A 251 33.77 2.93 -0.54
CA ASP A 251 34.22 4.24 -1.03
C ASP A 251 33.61 4.65 -2.36
N ILE A 252 33.31 3.69 -3.23
CA ILE A 252 32.64 3.97 -4.49
C ILE A 252 31.20 4.43 -4.23
N LEU A 253 30.54 3.88 -3.21
CA LEU A 253 29.16 4.19 -2.86
C LEU A 253 29.02 5.53 -2.11
N LYS A 254 30.09 6.01 -1.46
CA LYS A 254 30.15 7.32 -0.79
C LYS A 254 30.34 8.50 -1.73
N LYS A 255 30.55 8.27 -3.04
CA LYS A 255 30.80 9.36 -4.00
C LYS A 255 29.55 10.22 -4.17
N ARG A 256 29.72 11.53 -4.04
CA ARG A 256 28.65 12.52 -4.22
C ARG A 256 28.38 12.79 -5.70
N ASN A 257 27.11 12.89 -6.08
CA ASN A 257 26.69 13.08 -7.47
C ASN A 257 26.45 14.55 -7.84
N PHE A 258 27.51 15.36 -7.82
CA PHE A 258 27.46 16.83 -8.07
C PHE A 258 26.88 17.26 -9.43
N SER A 259 26.70 16.35 -10.38
CA SER A 259 26.12 16.63 -11.69
C SER A 259 24.61 16.89 -11.65
N ASP A 260 23.96 16.59 -10.53
CA ASP A 260 22.54 16.85 -10.37
C ASP A 260 22.31 18.37 -10.18
N GLU A 261 21.38 18.95 -10.93
CA GLU A 261 21.03 20.39 -10.86
C GLU A 261 20.67 20.85 -9.43
N ASN A 262 20.42 19.88 -8.56
CA ASN A 262 20.09 19.99 -7.14
C ASN A 262 21.25 20.47 -6.26
N TYR A 263 22.48 20.32 -6.73
CA TYR A 263 23.68 20.88 -6.11
C TYR A 263 23.83 22.40 -6.36
N SER A 264 22.83 23.02 -6.99
CA SER A 264 22.82 24.44 -7.33
C SER A 264 22.93 25.35 -6.08
N ARG A 265 24.13 25.95 -5.98
CA ARG A 265 24.56 27.19 -5.30
C ARG A 265 25.14 27.03 -3.89
N ILE A 266 26.40 27.48 -3.78
CA ILE A 266 27.20 28.05 -2.66
C ILE A 266 26.59 28.05 -1.23
N GLN A 267 25.29 28.28 -1.06
CA GLN A 267 24.57 28.17 0.21
C GLN A 267 24.47 26.73 0.73
N ASN A 268 24.31 25.72 -0.15
CA ASN A 268 24.20 24.31 0.27
C ASN A 268 25.56 23.68 0.56
N ALA A 269 26.64 24.19 -0.04
CA ALA A 269 27.97 23.61 0.06
C ALA A 269 28.43 23.44 1.52
N ARG A 270 28.13 24.41 2.41
CA ARG A 270 28.47 24.29 3.84
C ARG A 270 27.76 23.09 4.49
N TYR A 271 26.45 22.95 4.27
CA TYR A 271 25.67 21.84 4.81
C TYR A 271 26.10 20.50 4.23
N GLU A 272 26.49 20.45 2.96
CA GLU A 272 27.00 19.23 2.33
C GLU A 272 28.29 18.73 2.97
N PHE A 273 29.21 19.62 3.35
CA PHE A 273 30.45 19.19 4.01
C PHE A 273 30.28 18.86 5.49
N THR A 274 29.24 19.39 6.16
CA THR A 274 29.04 19.17 7.61
C THR A 274 28.00 18.10 7.95
N GLU A 275 26.95 17.97 7.16
CA GLU A 275 25.78 17.12 7.49
C GLU A 275 25.49 16.01 6.48
N ASP A 276 26.12 16.07 5.30
CA ASP A 276 25.91 15.18 4.15
C ASP A 276 24.42 14.83 3.92
N PRO A 277 23.57 15.85 3.65
CA PRO A 277 22.13 15.66 3.62
C PRO A 277 21.68 14.74 2.47
N TYR A 278 22.50 14.59 1.41
CA TYR A 278 22.20 13.78 0.24
C TYR A 278 22.73 12.35 0.31
N PHE A 279 23.42 11.97 1.39
CA PHE A 279 24.06 10.66 1.54
C PHE A 279 23.17 9.49 1.09
N GLY A 280 21.94 9.36 1.62
CA GLY A 280 21.05 8.25 1.26
C GLY A 280 20.65 8.21 -0.23
N LYS A 281 20.52 9.38 -0.87
CA LYS A 281 20.21 9.49 -2.31
C LYS A 281 21.42 9.10 -3.15
N ASP A 282 22.58 9.68 -2.87
CA ASP A 282 23.81 9.38 -3.61
C ASP A 282 24.20 7.91 -3.47
N TRP A 283 24.07 7.36 -2.25
CA TRP A 283 24.31 5.94 -1.96
C TRP A 283 23.47 5.03 -2.86
N MET A 284 22.17 5.32 -3.00
CA MET A 284 21.27 4.55 -3.85
C MET A 284 21.55 4.72 -5.34
N GLU A 285 21.88 5.92 -5.79
CA GLU A 285 22.26 6.17 -7.19
C GLU A 285 23.55 5.42 -7.57
N ASN A 286 24.53 5.39 -6.66
CA ASN A 286 25.77 4.65 -6.85
C ASN A 286 25.53 3.13 -6.84
N LEU A 287 24.69 2.62 -5.93
CA LEU A 287 24.29 1.22 -5.90
C LEU A 287 23.56 0.82 -7.20
N ASN A 288 22.62 1.63 -7.69
CA ASN A 288 21.93 1.36 -8.95
C ASN A 288 22.87 1.42 -10.16
N THR A 289 23.80 2.36 -10.18
CA THR A 289 24.82 2.45 -11.23
C THR A 289 25.71 1.20 -11.22
N LEU A 290 26.17 0.79 -10.04
CA LEU A 290 26.94 -0.43 -9.87
C LEU A 290 26.14 -1.65 -10.33
N PHE A 291 24.88 -1.77 -9.92
CA PHE A 291 24.00 -2.87 -10.31
C PHE A 291 23.87 -2.94 -11.83
N ASN A 292 23.45 -1.85 -12.46
CA ASN A 292 23.23 -1.78 -13.91
C ASN A 292 24.50 -2.09 -14.72
N ASN A 293 25.67 -1.66 -14.24
CA ASN A 293 26.95 -1.96 -14.89
C ASN A 293 27.36 -3.43 -14.76
N ASN A 294 26.94 -4.11 -13.69
CA ASN A 294 27.25 -5.51 -13.42
C ASN A 294 26.14 -6.47 -13.87
N THR A 295 25.01 -5.97 -14.38
CA THR A 295 23.91 -6.77 -14.93
C THR A 295 23.48 -6.32 -16.33
N PRO A 296 24.42 -6.17 -17.30
CA PRO A 296 24.10 -5.61 -18.62
C PRO A 296 23.15 -6.48 -19.45
N LEU A 297 22.97 -7.75 -19.08
CA LEU A 297 22.09 -8.71 -19.76
C LEU A 297 20.64 -8.66 -19.28
N LEU A 298 20.35 -7.95 -18.18
CA LEU A 298 18.96 -7.73 -17.76
C LEU A 298 18.31 -6.71 -18.72
N SER A 299 17.11 -7.04 -19.21
CA SER A 299 16.33 -6.14 -20.07
C SER A 299 16.00 -4.83 -19.36
N ASP A 300 15.70 -4.94 -18.08
CA ASP A 300 15.33 -3.83 -17.22
C ASP A 300 16.52 -3.34 -16.40
N LYS A 301 16.50 -2.06 -16.09
CA LYS A 301 17.50 -1.39 -15.25
C LYS A 301 16.91 -1.03 -13.90
N ALA A 302 17.78 -0.98 -12.89
CA ALA A 302 17.46 -0.35 -11.62
C ALA A 302 17.31 1.17 -11.84
N ILE A 303 16.14 1.71 -11.53
CA ILE A 303 15.78 3.12 -11.78
C ILE A 303 14.92 3.68 -10.65
N GLU A 304 14.91 5.00 -10.53
CA GLU A 304 13.96 5.73 -9.68
C GLU A 304 12.60 5.86 -10.39
N ILE A 305 11.51 5.63 -9.66
CA ILE A 305 10.15 5.92 -10.12
C ILE A 305 9.89 7.40 -9.93
N LYS A 306 9.48 8.08 -10.99
CA LYS A 306 9.13 9.53 -10.96
C LYS A 306 7.76 9.81 -11.56
N ASP A 307 7.24 8.86 -12.32
CA ASP A 307 6.02 8.93 -13.10
C ASP A 307 4.96 8.01 -12.50
N ASP A 308 4.12 8.56 -11.63
CA ASP A 308 2.89 7.91 -11.19
C ASP A 308 1.69 8.78 -11.56
N LEU A 309 0.65 8.17 -12.12
CA LEU A 309 -0.51 8.88 -12.64
C LEU A 309 -1.36 9.55 -11.53
N TYR A 310 -1.31 9.01 -10.31
CA TYR A 310 -2.22 9.38 -9.22
C TYR A 310 -1.53 10.05 -8.04
N SER A 311 -0.19 9.98 -7.98
CA SER A 311 0.60 10.42 -6.84
C SER A 311 1.55 11.52 -7.30
N PRO A 312 1.46 12.73 -6.74
CA PRO A 312 2.33 13.83 -7.14
C PRO A 312 3.78 13.55 -6.76
N TYR A 313 4.68 13.67 -7.73
CA TYR A 313 6.13 13.60 -7.50
C TYR A 313 6.70 14.99 -7.23
N TYR A 314 7.30 15.16 -6.05
CA TYR A 314 7.98 16.39 -5.66
C TYR A 314 9.45 16.32 -6.08
N LYS A 315 9.88 17.19 -7.00
CA LYS A 315 11.26 17.22 -7.49
C LYS A 315 12.24 17.18 -6.30
N ASN A 316 13.12 16.17 -6.29
CA ASN A 316 14.19 15.95 -5.30
C ASN A 316 13.74 15.54 -3.90
N ARG A 317 12.47 15.18 -3.75
CA ARG A 317 11.91 14.71 -2.48
C ARG A 317 11.10 13.43 -2.70
N GLY A 318 10.56 13.23 -3.89
CA GLY A 318 9.82 12.05 -4.27
C GLY A 318 8.34 12.13 -3.90
N PHE A 319 7.74 11.03 -3.48
CA PHE A 319 6.30 10.90 -3.23
C PHE A 319 5.93 11.11 -1.76
N GLY A 320 4.63 11.21 -1.47
CA GLY A 320 4.13 11.11 -0.10
C GLY A 320 4.31 9.71 0.47
N ILE A 321 4.57 9.60 1.78
CA ILE A 321 4.72 8.29 2.45
C ILE A 321 3.45 7.45 2.33
N ASP A 322 2.30 8.10 2.42
CA ASP A 322 1.01 7.44 2.31
C ASP A 322 0.69 6.94 0.89
N ASP A 323 1.47 7.32 -0.13
CA ASP A 323 1.33 6.85 -1.51
C ASP A 323 2.16 5.60 -1.81
N ILE A 324 3.09 5.19 -0.93
CA ILE A 324 4.02 4.06 -1.18
C ILE A 324 3.25 2.80 -1.61
N ALA A 325 2.30 2.34 -0.79
CA ALA A 325 1.55 1.12 -1.08
C ALA A 325 0.80 1.18 -2.42
N HIS A 326 0.27 2.35 -2.78
CA HIS A 326 -0.48 2.57 -4.03
C HIS A 326 0.42 2.55 -5.25
N ILE A 327 1.57 3.24 -5.17
CA ILE A 327 2.57 3.27 -6.24
C ILE A 327 3.13 1.87 -6.47
N LEU A 328 3.54 1.19 -5.39
CA LEU A 328 4.07 -0.17 -5.47
C LEU A 328 3.04 -1.16 -6.00
N PHE A 329 1.77 -1.03 -5.62
CA PHE A 329 0.70 -1.88 -6.16
C PHE A 329 0.57 -1.73 -7.68
N ARG A 330 0.48 -0.49 -8.18
CA ARG A 330 0.32 -0.24 -9.63
C ARG A 330 1.55 -0.62 -10.43
N ASP A 331 2.75 -0.28 -9.95
CA ASP A 331 3.99 -0.64 -10.64
C ASP A 331 4.16 -2.17 -10.67
N GLN A 332 3.84 -2.87 -9.57
CA GLN A 332 3.89 -4.33 -9.49
C GLN A 332 2.87 -5.03 -10.42
N LEU A 333 1.67 -4.46 -10.62
CA LEU A 333 0.71 -5.00 -11.60
C LEU A 333 1.27 -4.97 -13.03
N LYS A 334 2.06 -3.94 -13.35
CA LYS A 334 2.67 -3.79 -14.69
C LYS A 334 3.99 -4.54 -14.82
N TYR A 335 4.73 -4.64 -13.72
CA TYR A 335 6.10 -5.15 -13.67
C TYR A 335 6.28 -6.05 -12.45
N PRO A 336 5.80 -7.31 -12.51
CA PRO A 336 5.74 -8.19 -11.35
C PRO A 336 7.12 -8.64 -10.84
N HIS A 337 8.19 -8.32 -11.54
CA HIS A 337 9.53 -8.84 -11.28
C HIS A 337 10.48 -7.85 -10.62
N PHE A 338 9.98 -6.83 -9.92
CA PHE A 338 10.84 -5.85 -9.25
C PHE A 338 10.76 -5.92 -7.72
N PHE A 339 11.87 -5.68 -7.02
CA PHE A 339 11.80 -5.26 -5.63
C PHE A 339 12.12 -3.77 -5.54
N TYR A 340 11.83 -3.16 -4.39
CA TYR A 340 11.90 -1.73 -4.24
C TYR A 340 12.78 -1.35 -3.06
N VAL A 341 13.49 -0.24 -3.20
CA VAL A 341 14.16 0.44 -2.10
C VAL A 341 13.55 1.82 -1.95
N ILE A 342 13.13 2.13 -0.73
CA ILE A 342 12.53 3.41 -0.38
C ILE A 342 13.54 4.22 0.41
N VAL A 343 13.79 5.47 -0.02
CA VAL A 343 14.70 6.40 0.67
C VAL A 343 13.89 7.55 1.24
N PHE A 344 13.83 7.63 2.56
CA PHE A 344 13.08 8.64 3.30
C PHE A 344 13.88 9.93 3.42
N ASN A 345 13.19 11.05 3.22
CA ASN A 345 13.74 12.37 3.45
C ASN A 345 12.77 13.30 4.15
N LYS A 346 13.33 14.18 4.96
CA LYS A 346 12.65 15.30 5.60
C LYS A 346 13.53 16.54 5.52
N TYR A 347 12.97 17.73 5.66
CA TYR A 347 13.81 18.92 5.73
C TYR A 347 14.70 18.90 6.97
N ALA A 348 15.98 19.24 6.80
CA ALA A 348 16.96 19.30 7.89
C ALA A 348 16.58 20.37 8.94
N SER A 349 16.05 21.50 8.45
CA SER A 349 15.48 22.56 9.28
C SER A 349 14.42 23.32 8.47
N TYR A 350 13.47 23.95 9.18
CA TYR A 350 12.50 24.87 8.57
C TYR A 350 13.17 26.05 7.86
N SER A 351 14.38 26.44 8.26
CA SER A 351 15.12 27.56 7.68
C SER A 351 15.87 27.24 6.39
N SER A 352 16.33 25.99 6.21
CA SER A 352 17.19 25.64 5.08
C SER A 352 16.45 25.02 3.89
N LEU A 353 15.25 24.46 4.08
CA LEU A 353 14.50 23.73 3.02
C LEU A 353 15.37 22.71 2.25
N ILE A 354 16.46 22.22 2.87
CA ILE A 354 17.34 21.19 2.31
C ILE A 354 16.81 19.84 2.80
N PRO A 355 16.40 18.92 1.91
CA PRO A 355 16.00 17.59 2.31
C PRO A 355 17.22 16.78 2.78
N LYS A 356 17.08 16.10 3.91
CA LYS A 356 18.04 15.16 4.45
C LYS A 356 17.52 13.74 4.25
N PHE A 357 18.25 12.91 3.50
CA PHE A 357 17.94 11.51 3.20
C PHE A 357 18.54 10.61 4.27
N TYR A 358 17.71 10.18 5.21
CA TYR A 358 18.19 9.72 6.52
C TYR A 358 17.86 8.26 6.85
N HIS A 359 16.94 7.63 6.11
CA HIS A 359 16.54 6.24 6.33
C HIS A 359 16.25 5.55 5.01
N MET A 360 16.48 4.24 4.97
CA MET A 360 16.23 3.40 3.81
C MET A 360 15.66 2.05 4.20
N THR A 361 14.79 1.51 3.35
CA THR A 361 14.19 0.18 3.53
C THR A 361 14.04 -0.53 2.19
N THR A 362 14.13 -1.85 2.22
CA THR A 362 13.70 -2.71 1.10
C THR A 362 12.26 -3.13 1.29
N ILE A 363 11.45 -3.01 0.23
CA ILE A 363 10.09 -3.54 0.16
C ILE A 363 9.99 -4.52 -1.00
N VAL A 364 9.50 -5.72 -0.71
CA VAL A 364 9.20 -6.74 -1.71
C VAL A 364 7.68 -6.92 -1.77
N PRO A 365 6.99 -6.23 -2.69
CA PRO A 365 5.58 -6.48 -2.93
C PRO A 365 5.41 -7.80 -3.67
N TYR A 366 4.34 -8.52 -3.36
CA TYR A 366 3.91 -9.68 -4.13
C TYR A 366 2.41 -9.90 -4.01
N SER A 367 1.87 -10.55 -5.02
CA SER A 367 0.49 -10.97 -5.14
C SER A 367 0.38 -12.45 -4.87
N ARG A 368 -0.56 -12.85 -4.01
CA ARG A 368 -0.92 -14.26 -3.80
C ARG A 368 -2.44 -14.40 -3.93
N GLY A 369 -2.90 -14.90 -5.07
CA GLY A 369 -4.32 -14.89 -5.42
C GLY A 369 -4.84 -13.47 -5.60
N LYS A 370 -5.81 -13.04 -4.79
CA LYS A 370 -6.36 -11.67 -4.81
C LYS A 370 -5.84 -10.79 -3.67
N LYS A 371 -4.78 -11.24 -2.98
CA LYS A 371 -4.14 -10.51 -1.89
C LYS A 371 -2.86 -9.87 -2.37
N PHE A 372 -2.72 -8.57 -2.12
CA PHE A 372 -1.46 -7.83 -2.26
C PHE A 372 -0.78 -7.77 -0.89
N ILE A 373 0.51 -8.11 -0.84
CA ILE A 373 1.30 -8.17 0.39
C ILE A 373 2.57 -7.36 0.20
N LEU A 374 2.93 -6.58 1.22
CA LEU A 374 4.20 -5.87 1.32
C LEU A 374 5.04 -6.52 2.42
N ARG A 375 6.18 -7.12 2.07
CA ARG A 375 7.20 -7.50 3.05
C ARG A 375 8.25 -6.40 3.12
N VAL A 376 8.50 -5.90 4.31
CA VAL A 376 9.37 -4.75 4.58
C VAL A 376 10.60 -5.23 5.33
N PHE A 377 11.77 -4.73 4.94
CA PHE A 377 13.03 -5.05 5.59
C PHE A 377 13.79 -3.75 5.89
N GLU A 378 14.06 -3.53 7.17
CA GLU A 378 14.67 -2.30 7.70
C GLU A 378 15.84 -2.69 8.59
N SER A 379 17.01 -2.07 8.37
CA SER A 379 18.14 -2.18 9.31
C SER A 379 18.53 -3.62 9.70
N GLY A 380 18.45 -4.56 8.76
CA GLY A 380 18.82 -5.96 9.00
C GLY A 380 17.72 -6.83 9.64
N GLU A 381 16.49 -6.33 9.80
CA GLU A 381 15.34 -7.10 10.27
C GLU A 381 14.16 -7.04 9.29
N GLU A 382 13.27 -8.04 9.36
CA GLU A 382 11.96 -7.97 8.71
C GLU A 382 10.97 -7.23 9.63
N THR A 383 10.26 -6.27 9.07
CA THR A 383 9.22 -5.48 9.73
C THR A 383 7.90 -5.56 8.97
N ASP A 384 6.82 -5.11 9.60
CA ASP A 384 5.53 -4.94 8.94
C ASP A 384 5.37 -3.51 8.37
N TYR A 385 4.59 -3.39 7.30
CA TYR A 385 4.34 -2.10 6.65
C TYR A 385 3.63 -1.09 7.57
N GLY A 386 2.77 -1.57 8.48
CA GLY A 386 2.14 -0.74 9.51
C GLY A 386 3.16 -0.09 10.47
N LYS A 387 4.16 -0.86 10.92
CA LYS A 387 5.28 -0.41 11.76
C LYS A 387 6.15 0.59 11.01
N LEU A 388 6.47 0.35 9.74
CA LEU A 388 7.15 1.33 8.89
C LEU A 388 6.40 2.66 8.87
N VAL A 389 5.12 2.66 8.48
CA VAL A 389 4.32 3.89 8.41
C VAL A 389 4.21 4.55 9.79
N ARG A 390 4.03 3.78 10.86
CA ARG A 390 3.99 4.28 12.24
C ARG A 390 5.28 5.01 12.61
N ASN A 391 6.44 4.45 12.29
CA ASN A 391 7.74 5.05 12.64
C ASN A 391 7.94 6.43 11.98
N HIS A 392 7.28 6.64 10.84
CA HIS A 392 7.29 7.91 10.09
C HIS A 392 6.12 8.85 10.44
N LEU A 393 5.30 8.51 11.45
CA LEU A 393 4.37 9.46 12.04
C LEU A 393 5.05 10.29 13.13
N THR A 394 4.58 11.53 13.32
CA THR A 394 4.96 12.35 14.46
C THR A 394 4.54 11.67 15.77
N GLN A 395 5.52 11.13 16.51
CA GLN A 395 5.24 10.36 17.74
C GLN A 395 4.71 11.23 18.88
N SER A 396 5.10 12.51 18.91
CA SER A 396 4.69 13.44 19.96
C SER A 396 4.54 14.85 19.43
N PHE A 397 3.51 15.54 19.89
CA PHE A 397 3.26 16.95 19.65
C PHE A 397 3.32 17.74 20.93
N THR A 398 3.75 19.01 20.86
CA THR A 398 3.41 19.95 21.92
C THR A 398 1.90 20.18 21.93
N ARG A 399 1.34 20.54 23.09
CA ARG A 399 -0.07 20.89 23.22
C ARG A 399 -0.49 21.98 22.24
N ASP A 400 0.33 23.02 22.09
CA ASP A 400 0.05 24.14 21.20
C ASP A 400 0.05 23.71 19.73
N THR A 401 1.06 22.96 19.28
CA THR A 401 1.11 22.42 17.92
C THR A 401 -0.12 21.55 17.63
N PHE A 402 -0.47 20.63 18.54
CA PHE A 402 -1.61 19.74 18.31
C PHE A 402 -2.95 20.48 18.34
N GLU A 403 -3.25 21.22 19.40
CA GLU A 403 -4.56 21.88 19.58
C GLU A 403 -4.72 23.05 18.61
N ASN A 404 -3.71 23.91 18.45
CA ASN A 404 -3.86 25.16 17.71
C ASN A 404 -3.43 25.04 16.25
N GLU A 405 -2.39 24.29 15.93
CA GLU A 405 -1.90 24.21 14.55
C GLU A 405 -2.56 23.09 13.75
N ILE A 406 -2.57 21.87 14.31
CA ILE A 406 -3.17 20.71 13.64
C ILE A 406 -4.70 20.76 13.74
N LEU A 407 -5.23 20.89 14.95
CA LEU A 407 -6.67 20.78 15.20
C LEU A 407 -7.45 22.08 15.03
N ILE A 408 -6.83 23.25 14.84
CA ILE A 408 -7.54 24.51 14.60
C ILE A 408 -7.14 25.14 13.26
N LYS A 409 -5.87 25.51 13.07
CA LYS A 409 -5.44 26.19 11.84
C LYS A 409 -5.64 25.34 10.58
N LYS A 410 -5.51 24.01 10.70
CA LYS A 410 -5.69 23.07 9.59
C LYS A 410 -7.09 22.45 9.53
N LEU A 411 -8.05 22.88 10.37
CA LEU A 411 -9.44 22.39 10.35
C LEU A 411 -10.13 22.54 9.00
N ALA A 412 -9.82 23.60 8.27
CA ALA A 412 -10.43 23.84 6.96
C ALA A 412 -10.17 22.70 5.95
N LEU A 413 -9.13 21.88 6.20
CA LEU A 413 -8.73 20.75 5.36
C LEU A 413 -9.14 19.39 5.96
N LEU A 414 -9.65 19.37 7.20
CA LEU A 414 -9.95 18.14 7.94
C LEU A 414 -11.44 17.93 8.11
N GLU A 415 -11.89 16.70 7.92
CA GLU A 415 -13.26 16.31 8.22
C GLU A 415 -13.45 16.12 9.73
N LYS A 416 -14.70 16.16 10.21
CA LYS A 416 -15.02 15.92 11.63
C LYS A 416 -14.50 14.56 12.10
N ASP A 417 -14.58 13.55 11.24
CA ASP A 417 -14.12 12.20 11.53
C ASP A 417 -12.58 12.12 11.58
N ASP A 418 -11.88 12.91 10.76
CA ASP A 418 -10.41 13.03 10.82
C ASP A 418 -9.98 13.59 12.20
N VAL A 419 -10.65 14.65 12.67
CA VAL A 419 -10.39 15.25 13.99
C VAL A 419 -10.68 14.28 15.13
N ALA A 420 -11.81 13.56 15.05
CA ALA A 420 -12.19 12.56 16.05
C ALA A 420 -11.15 11.43 16.12
N LEU A 421 -10.67 10.97 14.96
CA LEU A 421 -9.65 9.93 14.87
C LEU A 421 -8.31 10.38 15.47
N LEU A 422 -7.87 11.60 15.18
CA LEU A 422 -6.65 12.17 15.78
C LEU A 422 -6.78 12.26 17.30
N LYS A 423 -7.89 12.80 17.82
CA LYS A 423 -8.12 12.90 19.28
C LYS A 423 -8.19 11.55 19.98
N LYS A 424 -8.74 10.53 19.31
CA LYS A 424 -8.79 9.15 19.81
C LYS A 424 -7.39 8.56 19.98
N ASN A 425 -6.49 8.83 19.04
CA ASN A 425 -5.20 8.15 18.96
C ASN A 425 -4.00 8.98 19.47
N TYR A 426 -4.16 10.28 19.70
CA TYR A 426 -3.16 11.12 20.36
C TYR A 426 -3.61 11.44 21.79
N ILE A 427 -2.92 10.85 22.78
CA ILE A 427 -3.29 10.94 24.19
C ILE A 427 -2.48 12.05 24.85
N GLN A 428 -3.18 12.95 25.55
CA GLN A 428 -2.53 13.97 26.35
C GLN A 428 -1.75 13.35 27.52
N THR A 429 -0.48 13.69 27.62
CA THR A 429 0.41 13.26 28.71
C THR A 429 -0.03 13.81 30.07
N LYS A 430 0.38 13.15 31.17
CA LYS A 430 -0.01 13.52 32.55
C LYS A 430 0.30 14.99 32.91
N ASN A 431 1.39 15.54 32.39
CA ASN A 431 1.79 16.94 32.62
C ASN A 431 1.06 17.94 31.71
N LYS A 432 0.16 17.48 30.82
CA LYS A 432 -0.64 18.25 29.86
C LYS A 432 0.19 19.11 28.88
N ARG A 433 1.48 18.82 28.71
CA ARG A 433 2.36 19.57 27.80
C ARG A 433 2.44 18.95 26.41
N PHE A 434 2.22 17.64 26.32
CA PHE A 434 2.39 16.89 25.08
C PHE A 434 1.21 15.99 24.78
N TYR A 435 1.03 15.70 23.50
CA TYR A 435 0.19 14.63 22.97
C TYR A 435 1.08 13.56 22.36
N ASN A 436 0.93 12.31 22.78
CA ASN A 436 1.69 11.20 22.23
C ASN A 436 0.80 10.27 21.43
N LEU A 437 1.30 9.76 20.32
CA LEU A 437 0.64 8.70 19.58
C LEU A 437 0.48 7.48 20.51
N ASN A 438 -0.74 6.98 20.61
CA ASN A 438 -1.05 5.84 21.46
C ASN A 438 -0.37 4.58 20.91
N ILE A 439 0.40 3.89 21.74
CA ILE A 439 1.06 2.64 21.35
C ILE A 439 0.07 1.56 20.91
N SER A 440 -1.17 1.59 21.44
CA SER A 440 -2.24 0.67 21.09
C SER A 440 -3.07 1.10 19.87
N THR A 441 -2.65 2.13 19.13
CA THR A 441 -3.31 2.53 17.87
C THR A 441 -3.33 1.33 16.91
N SER A 442 -4.46 1.03 16.28
CA SER A 442 -4.54 -0.06 15.31
C SER A 442 -3.80 0.30 14.02
N GLU A 443 -3.39 -0.71 13.25
CA GLU A 443 -2.74 -0.50 11.95
C GLU A 443 -3.62 0.30 10.96
N ASP A 444 -4.92 0.00 10.90
CA ASP A 444 -5.89 0.76 10.09
C ASP A 444 -5.96 2.25 10.52
N ASP A 445 -5.96 2.51 11.83
CA ASP A 445 -5.93 3.89 12.34
C ASP A 445 -4.58 4.57 12.01
N ILE A 446 -3.45 3.85 12.01
CA ILE A 446 -2.14 4.38 11.57
C ILE A 446 -2.20 4.82 10.10
N PHE A 447 -2.75 4.01 9.19
CA PHE A 447 -2.87 4.38 7.78
C PHE A 447 -3.82 5.56 7.56
N LYS A 448 -4.91 5.64 8.33
CA LYS A 448 -5.81 6.80 8.28
C LYS A 448 -5.13 8.08 8.79
N ILE A 449 -4.41 8.01 9.91
CA ILE A 449 -3.66 9.14 10.47
C ILE A 449 -2.58 9.62 9.49
N SER A 450 -1.85 8.69 8.86
CA SER A 450 -0.85 9.01 7.83
C SER A 450 -1.46 9.80 6.68
N ARG A 451 -2.62 9.35 6.17
CA ARG A 451 -3.37 10.08 5.12
C ARG A 451 -3.82 11.47 5.58
N ILE A 452 -4.32 11.58 6.81
CA ILE A 452 -4.70 12.87 7.40
C ILE A 452 -3.50 13.83 7.40
N PHE A 453 -2.32 13.37 7.85
CA PHE A 453 -1.11 14.19 7.86
C PHE A 453 -0.58 14.52 6.47
N SER A 454 -0.78 13.64 5.49
CA SER A 454 -0.47 13.93 4.08
C SER A 454 -1.37 15.02 3.50
N LYS A 455 -2.69 14.98 3.75
CA LYS A 455 -3.65 16.03 3.32
C LYS A 455 -3.23 17.43 3.75
N ILE A 456 -2.60 17.55 4.91
CA ILE A 456 -2.18 18.82 5.49
C ILE A 456 -0.67 19.08 5.37
N ASP A 457 0.05 18.25 4.60
CA ASP A 457 1.51 18.23 4.44
C ASP A 457 2.26 18.44 5.76
N HIS A 458 1.83 17.78 6.84
CA HIS A 458 2.36 18.05 8.17
C HIS A 458 3.76 17.48 8.40
N ASN A 459 3.99 16.24 7.99
CA ASN A 459 5.27 15.58 8.30
C ASN A 459 6.43 16.15 7.47
N GLU A 460 6.13 16.87 6.37
CA GLU A 460 7.10 17.31 5.37
C GLU A 460 8.06 16.19 4.96
N GLU A 461 7.61 14.95 5.11
CA GLU A 461 8.41 13.77 4.82
C GLU A 461 7.96 13.24 3.46
N LYS A 462 8.94 12.84 2.67
CA LYS A 462 8.76 12.33 1.31
C LYS A 462 9.69 11.15 1.09
N VAL A 463 9.46 10.42 0.01
CA VAL A 463 10.23 9.21 -0.31
C VAL A 463 10.62 9.13 -1.77
N LEU A 464 11.90 8.83 -2.01
CA LEU A 464 12.32 8.33 -3.32
C LEU A 464 12.03 6.83 -3.37
N ILE A 465 11.54 6.35 -4.51
CA ILE A 465 11.23 4.94 -4.72
C ILE A 465 12.11 4.46 -5.87
N TYR A 466 13.04 3.56 -5.58
CA TYR A 466 13.85 2.88 -6.58
C TYR A 466 13.29 1.49 -6.81
N LYS A 467 13.14 1.10 -8.08
CA LYS A 467 12.78 -0.27 -8.46
C LYS A 467 13.97 -0.99 -9.06
N ILE A 468 14.21 -2.22 -8.61
CA ILE A 468 15.35 -3.06 -8.98
C ILE A 468 14.81 -4.37 -9.56
N PRO A 469 15.22 -4.77 -10.78
CA PRO A 469 14.71 -5.97 -11.41
C PRO A 469 15.23 -7.24 -10.72
N ILE A 470 14.37 -8.23 -10.59
CA ILE A 470 14.65 -9.59 -10.15
C ILE A 470 14.90 -10.44 -11.40
N SER A 471 16.07 -11.05 -11.47
CA SER A 471 16.52 -11.84 -12.62
C SER A 471 15.65 -13.08 -12.85
N TYR A 472 15.57 -13.49 -14.11
CA TYR A 472 14.92 -14.74 -14.51
C TYR A 472 15.51 -16.00 -13.85
N HIS A 473 16.73 -15.94 -13.31
CA HIS A 473 17.31 -17.04 -12.53
C HIS A 473 16.51 -17.40 -11.27
N PHE A 474 15.61 -16.51 -10.82
CA PHE A 474 14.67 -16.77 -9.73
C PHE A 474 13.32 -17.32 -10.20
N TYR A 475 13.08 -17.42 -11.51
CA TYR A 475 11.87 -18.05 -12.05
C TYR A 475 11.95 -19.57 -12.00
#